data_AF-A0A316FQM3-F1
#
_entry.id   AF-A0A316FQM3-F1
#
_cell.length_a   1.000
_cell.length_b   1.000
_cell.length_c   1.000
_cell.angle_alpha   90.00
_cell.angle_beta   90.00
_cell.angle_gamma   90.00
#
_symmetry.space_group_name_H-M   'P 1'
#
loop_
_entity.id
_entity.type
_entity.pdbx_description
1 polymer ?
#
loop_
_entity_poly.entity_id
_entity_poly.type
_entity_poly.pdbx_seq_one_letter_code
_entity_poly.pdbx_strand_id
1 'polypeptide(L)'
;MNFSELPEPLRSRATELTARSPIEQARALIHGHVEDACDFDEIRQSVRAVAGRSNFILRQELVALESVLAEPQPSGTLLRLAAWDANWNMDDDPTDEGAARFLHEVARTVREAIEEAEQRSS
;
A
#
# COMPACT_ATOMS: atom_id res chain seq x y z
N MET A 1 15.05 -11.41 -2.71
CA MET A 1 15.44 -10.30 -3.64
C MET A 1 16.90 -9.97 -3.43
N ASN A 2 17.64 -9.63 -4.49
CA ASN A 2 19.02 -9.16 -4.40
C ASN A 2 19.07 -7.64 -4.60
N PHE A 3 19.35 -6.88 -3.54
CA PHE A 3 19.36 -5.41 -3.57
C PHE A 3 20.70 -4.81 -4.03
N SER A 4 21.73 -5.65 -4.20
CA SER A 4 23.09 -5.22 -4.57
C SER A 4 23.17 -4.57 -5.95
N GLU A 5 22.17 -4.76 -6.81
CA GLU A 5 22.14 -4.25 -8.19
C GLU A 5 21.46 -2.87 -8.31
N LEU A 6 20.85 -2.36 -7.24
CA LEU A 6 20.21 -1.04 -7.25
C LEU A 6 21.22 0.10 -7.05
N PRO A 7 20.98 1.30 -7.62
CA PRO A 7 21.71 2.53 -7.28
C PRO A 7 21.66 2.81 -5.77
N GLU A 8 22.74 3.38 -5.22
CA GLU A 8 22.94 3.52 -3.77
C GLU A 8 21.76 4.18 -3.02
N PRO A 9 21.11 5.24 -3.52
CA PRO A 9 19.92 5.81 -2.86
C PRO A 9 18.73 4.85 -2.81
N LEU A 10 18.52 4.04 -3.87
CA LEU A 10 17.43 3.06 -3.94
C LEU A 10 17.74 1.81 -3.11
N ARG A 11 19.01 1.42 -3.03
CA ARG A 11 19.48 0.31 -2.20
C ARG A 11 19.35 0.61 -0.71
N SER A 12 19.81 1.77 -0.26
CA SER A 12 19.65 2.19 1.14
C SER A 12 18.17 2.23 1.52
N ARG A 13 17.33 2.82 0.66
CA ARG A 13 15.89 2.87 0.86
C ARG A 13 15.23 1.48 0.89
N ALA A 14 15.65 0.56 0.02
CA ALA A 14 15.17 -0.83 0.06
C ALA A 14 15.62 -1.59 1.32
N THR A 15 16.83 -1.32 1.81
CA THR A 15 17.36 -1.92 3.05
C THR A 15 16.59 -1.41 4.27
N GLU A 16 16.33 -0.10 4.33
CA GLU A 16 15.50 0.50 5.38
C GLU A 16 14.06 -0.02 5.34
N LEU A 17 13.48 -0.20 4.14
CA LEU A 17 12.14 -0.75 3.99
C LEU A 17 12.06 -2.21 4.43
N THR A 18 13.01 -3.05 4.01
CA THR A 18 13.03 -4.47 4.39
C THR A 18 13.32 -4.71 5.87
N ALA A 19 13.91 -3.74 6.58
CA ALA A 19 14.04 -3.77 8.03
C ALA A 19 12.73 -3.47 8.78
N ARG A 20 11.73 -2.88 8.11
CA ARG A 20 10.41 -2.61 8.70
C ARG A 20 9.53 -3.85 8.65
N SER A 21 8.68 -3.98 9.66
CA SER A 21 7.63 -5.00 9.66
C SER A 21 6.65 -4.79 8.49
N PRO A 22 5.99 -5.85 7.99
CA PRO A 22 4.99 -5.72 6.93
C PRO A 22 3.88 -4.71 7.25
N ILE A 23 3.46 -4.62 8.52
CA ILE A 23 2.43 -3.67 8.95
C ILE A 23 2.90 -2.21 8.88
N GLU A 24 4.18 -1.94 9.13
CA GLU A 24 4.75 -0.59 9.01
C GLU A 24 4.90 -0.15 7.55
N GLN A 25 5.21 -1.09 6.65
CA GLN A 25 5.25 -0.83 5.21
C GLN A 25 3.84 -0.64 4.63
N ALA A 26 2.87 -1.45 5.04
CA ALA A 26 1.47 -1.27 4.68
C ALA A 26 0.97 0.11 5.14
N ARG A 27 1.28 0.49 6.40
CA ARG A 27 0.99 1.81 6.95
C ARG A 27 1.60 2.94 6.13
N ALA A 28 2.83 2.78 5.63
CA ALA A 28 3.47 3.81 4.78
C ALA A 28 2.71 4.03 3.47
N LEU A 29 2.22 2.97 2.82
CA LEU A 29 1.38 3.08 1.62
C LEU A 29 0.06 3.77 1.93
N ILE A 30 -0.56 3.42 3.06
CA ILE A 30 -1.83 4.02 3.49
C ILE A 30 -1.67 5.53 3.73
N HIS A 31 -0.67 5.96 4.52
CA HIS A 31 -0.39 7.38 4.72
C HIS A 31 0.00 8.10 3.43
N GLY A 32 0.76 7.44 2.54
CA GLY A 32 1.24 8.07 1.32
C GLY A 32 0.17 8.32 0.25
N HIS A 33 -0.91 7.53 0.26
CA HIS A 33 -1.85 7.48 -0.87
C HIS A 33 -3.34 7.47 -0.50
N VAL A 34 -3.68 7.23 0.76
CA VAL A 34 -5.07 6.99 1.18
C VAL A 34 -5.54 7.96 2.26
N GLU A 35 -4.69 8.30 3.24
CA GLU A 35 -5.04 9.16 4.39
C GLU A 35 -5.74 10.48 4.03
N ASP A 36 -5.27 11.14 2.96
CA ASP A 36 -5.80 12.43 2.50
C ASP A 36 -6.86 12.29 1.39
N ALA A 37 -7.21 11.07 0.99
CA ALA A 37 -8.14 10.83 -0.11
C ALA A 37 -9.59 10.82 0.37
N CYS A 38 -10.46 11.52 -0.36
CA CYS A 38 -11.90 11.58 -0.09
C CYS A 38 -12.67 10.43 -0.74
N ASP A 39 -12.13 9.86 -1.82
CA ASP A 39 -12.73 8.76 -2.58
C ASP A 39 -11.67 7.88 -3.28
N PHE A 40 -12.12 6.76 -3.87
CA PHE A 40 -11.23 5.85 -4.59
C PHE A 40 -10.67 6.42 -5.90
N ASP A 41 -11.30 7.44 -6.48
CA ASP A 41 -10.78 8.08 -7.69
C ASP A 41 -9.54 8.92 -7.36
N GLU A 42 -9.52 9.59 -6.21
CA GLU A 42 -8.35 10.29 -5.68
C GLU A 42 -7.20 9.33 -5.35
N ILE A 43 -7.49 8.21 -4.67
CA ILE A 43 -6.50 7.15 -4.42
C ILE A 43 -5.89 6.70 -5.75
N ARG A 44 -6.74 6.37 -6.73
CA ARG A 44 -6.31 5.90 -8.06
C ARG A 44 -5.43 6.92 -8.77
N GLN A 45 -5.78 8.21 -8.70
CA GLN A 45 -4.97 9.28 -9.29
C GLN A 45 -3.60 9.39 -8.61
N SER A 46 -3.56 9.34 -7.27
CA SER A 46 -2.32 9.40 -6.48
C SER A 46 -1.37 8.26 -6.84
N VAL A 47 -1.85 7.00 -6.81
CA VAL A 47 -1.00 5.83 -7.07
C VAL A 47 -0.55 5.76 -8.53
N ARG A 48 -1.38 6.18 -9.49
CA ARG A 48 -0.98 6.28 -10.92
C ARG A 48 0.11 7.32 -11.14
N ALA A 49 0.00 8.48 -10.48
CA ALA A 49 1.00 9.54 -10.59
C ALA A 49 2.37 9.08 -10.06
N VAL A 50 2.38 8.31 -8.96
CA VAL A 50 3.61 7.74 -8.40
C VAL A 50 4.15 6.60 -9.26
N ALA A 51 3.30 5.65 -9.66
CA ALA A 51 3.69 4.52 -10.49
C ALA A 51 4.31 4.96 -11.83
N GLY A 52 3.78 6.03 -12.44
CA GLY A 52 4.30 6.61 -13.67
C GLY A 52 5.69 7.25 -13.55
N ARG A 53 6.15 7.57 -12.33
CA ARG A 53 7.52 8.07 -12.07
C ARG A 53 8.46 6.95 -11.65
N SER A 54 8.01 6.11 -10.72
CA SER A 54 8.71 4.92 -10.24
C SER A 54 7.75 4.02 -9.47
N ASN A 55 7.68 2.75 -9.83
CA ASN A 55 6.84 1.74 -9.17
C ASN A 55 7.63 0.85 -8.19
N PHE A 56 8.94 1.08 -8.00
CA PHE A 56 9.80 0.21 -7.17
C PHE A 56 9.38 0.17 -5.69
N ILE A 57 9.10 1.34 -5.10
CA ILE A 57 8.68 1.44 -3.69
C ILE A 57 7.23 0.96 -3.54
N LEU A 58 6.37 1.38 -4.47
CA LEU A 58 4.96 1.03 -4.48
C LEU A 58 4.74 -0.50 -4.54
N ARG A 59 5.61 -1.24 -5.26
CA ARG A 59 5.61 -2.71 -5.26
C ARG A 59 5.94 -3.32 -3.90
N GLN A 60 6.94 -2.77 -3.21
CA GLN A 60 7.33 -3.31 -1.89
C GLN A 60 6.21 -3.12 -0.88
N GLU A 61 5.62 -1.92 -0.85
CA GLU A 61 4.54 -1.62 0.08
C GLU A 61 3.25 -2.38 -0.28
N LEU A 62 2.96 -2.59 -1.56
CA LEU A 62 1.87 -3.47 -2.01
C LEU A 62 2.07 -4.91 -1.52
N VAL A 63 3.26 -5.48 -1.71
CA VAL A 63 3.58 -6.84 -1.23
C VAL A 63 3.43 -6.93 0.30
N ALA A 64 3.83 -5.88 1.02
CA ALA A 64 3.66 -5.83 2.47
C ALA A 64 2.18 -5.78 2.88
N LEU A 65 1.36 -4.96 2.21
CA LEU A 65 -0.09 -4.90 2.44
C LEU A 65 -0.75 -6.26 2.14
N GLU A 66 -0.40 -6.90 1.03
CA GLU A 66 -0.88 -8.23 0.67
C GLU A 66 -0.49 -9.29 1.72
N SER A 67 0.74 -9.21 2.25
CA SER A 67 1.20 -10.12 3.30
C SER A 67 0.42 -9.93 4.61
N VAL A 68 0.11 -8.68 4.99
CA VAL A 68 -0.74 -8.37 6.15
C VAL A 68 -2.15 -8.92 5.97
N LEU A 69 -2.71 -8.86 4.75
CA LEU A 69 -4.04 -9.37 4.46
C LEU A 69 -4.10 -10.90 4.33
N ALA A 70 -2.98 -11.55 4.04
CA ALA A 70 -2.90 -13.00 3.86
C ALA A 70 -2.81 -13.78 5.19
N GLU A 71 -2.33 -13.14 6.26
CA GLU A 71 -2.15 -13.78 7.58
C GLU A 71 -3.16 -13.24 8.61
N PRO A 72 -3.61 -14.08 9.57
CA PRO A 72 -4.44 -13.61 10.66
C PRO A 72 -3.75 -12.51 11.46
N GLN A 73 -4.40 -11.35 11.56
CA GLN A 73 -3.91 -10.24 12.36
C GLN A 73 -4.51 -10.27 13.77
N PRO A 74 -3.85 -9.66 14.76
CA PRO A 74 -4.49 -9.38 16.04
C PRO A 74 -5.79 -8.58 15.84
N SER A 75 -6.81 -8.87 16.63
CA SER A 75 -8.11 -8.19 16.52
C SER A 75 -7.97 -6.67 16.62
N GLY A 76 -8.66 -5.95 15.74
CA GLY A 76 -8.66 -4.49 15.60
C GLY A 76 -7.50 -3.94 14.76
N THR A 77 -6.57 -4.77 14.30
CA THR A 77 -5.40 -4.30 13.53
C THR A 77 -5.79 -3.75 12.18
N LEU A 78 -6.66 -4.47 11.44
CA LEU A 78 -7.09 -4.04 10.12
C LEU A 78 -8.03 -2.84 10.23
N LEU A 79 -8.93 -2.86 11.21
CA LEU A 79 -9.82 -1.73 11.50
C LEU A 79 -9.02 -0.47 11.83
N ARG A 80 -7.95 -0.57 12.63
CA ARG A 80 -7.06 0.56 12.91
C ARG A 80 -6.39 1.08 11.63
N LEU A 81 -5.90 0.17 10.79
CA LEU A 81 -5.23 0.54 9.54
C LEU A 81 -6.18 1.27 8.58
N ALA A 82 -7.45 0.83 8.49
CA ALA A 82 -8.44 1.48 7.64
C ALA A 82 -9.01 2.78 8.26
N ALA A 83 -9.49 2.73 9.50
CA ALA A 83 -10.24 3.83 10.10
C ALA A 83 -9.34 4.94 10.65
N TRP A 84 -8.15 4.63 11.16
CA TRP A 84 -7.28 5.62 11.78
C TRP A 84 -6.13 6.01 10.87
N ASP A 85 -5.43 5.02 10.32
CA ASP A 85 -4.25 5.31 9.51
C ASP A 85 -4.63 5.79 8.10
N ALA A 86 -5.68 5.21 7.51
CA ALA A 86 -6.23 5.67 6.23
C ALA A 86 -7.26 6.79 6.39
N ASN A 87 -7.61 7.15 7.64
CA ASN A 87 -8.67 8.12 7.96
C ASN A 87 -9.99 7.85 7.20
N TRP A 88 -10.28 6.59 6.88
CA TRP A 88 -11.41 6.21 6.05
C TRP A 88 -12.66 6.02 6.90
N ASN A 89 -13.82 6.49 6.41
CA ASN A 89 -15.08 6.26 7.12
C ASN A 89 -15.51 4.79 7.00
N MET A 90 -15.70 4.13 8.15
CA MET A 90 -16.10 2.73 8.28
C MET A 90 -17.46 2.56 8.99
N ASP A 91 -18.31 3.59 9.01
CA ASP A 91 -19.60 3.59 9.71
C ASP A 91 -20.52 2.42 9.31
N ASP A 92 -20.47 1.99 8.04
CA ASP A 92 -21.30 0.89 7.51
C ASP A 92 -20.84 -0.49 7.97
N ASP A 93 -19.55 -0.67 8.23
CA ASP A 93 -18.97 -1.93 8.73
C ASP A 93 -17.65 -1.70 9.51
N PRO A 94 -17.75 -1.28 10.79
CA PRO A 94 -16.60 -0.96 11.63
C PRO A 94 -15.97 -2.22 12.24
N THR A 95 -15.66 -3.21 11.39
CA THR A 95 -15.04 -4.48 11.78
C THR A 95 -13.73 -4.71 11.03
N ASP A 96 -12.89 -5.64 11.52
CA ASP A 96 -11.70 -6.06 10.77
C ASP A 96 -12.06 -6.70 9.42
N GLU A 97 -13.24 -7.31 9.28
CA GLU A 97 -13.70 -7.88 8.02
C GLU A 97 -14.05 -6.78 7.02
N GLY A 98 -14.79 -5.75 7.46
CA GLY A 98 -15.05 -4.55 6.68
C GLY A 98 -13.75 -3.86 6.24
N ALA A 99 -12.80 -3.72 7.16
CA ALA A 99 -11.48 -3.18 6.89
C ALA A 99 -10.66 -4.02 5.93
N ALA A 100 -10.69 -5.35 6.04
CA ALA A 100 -10.02 -6.23 5.09
C ALA A 100 -10.53 -6.03 3.66
N ARG A 101 -11.86 -5.90 3.48
CA ARG A 101 -12.44 -5.62 2.15
C ARG A 101 -11.97 -4.29 1.58
N PHE A 102 -11.99 -3.22 2.39
CA PHE A 102 -11.48 -1.92 1.99
C PHE A 102 -9.99 -1.98 1.58
N LEU A 103 -9.15 -2.60 2.42
CA LEU A 103 -7.71 -2.73 2.18
C LEU A 103 -7.40 -3.60 0.95
N HIS A 104 -8.23 -4.61 0.66
CA HIS A 104 -8.15 -5.37 -0.60
C HIS A 104 -8.45 -4.51 -1.83
N GLU A 105 -9.43 -3.61 -1.75
CA GLU A 105 -9.72 -2.66 -2.84
C GLU A 105 -8.60 -1.65 -3.06
N VAL A 106 -7.95 -1.18 -1.98
CA VAL A 106 -6.74 -0.36 -2.06
C VAL A 106 -5.61 -1.15 -2.75
N ALA A 107 -5.32 -2.37 -2.30
CA ALA A 107 -4.29 -3.23 -2.89
C ALA A 107 -4.54 -3.49 -4.39
N ARG A 108 -5.80 -3.72 -4.76
CA ARG A 108 -6.22 -3.88 -6.17
C ARG A 108 -5.93 -2.61 -6.98
N THR A 109 -6.32 -1.44 -6.47
CA THR A 109 -6.11 -0.15 -7.13
C THR A 109 -4.61 0.14 -7.34
N VAL A 110 -3.78 -0.17 -6.35
CA VAL A 110 -2.32 -0.02 -6.45
C VAL A 110 -1.73 -0.97 -7.49
N ARG A 111 -2.17 -2.24 -7.51
CA ARG A 111 -1.72 -3.22 -8.50
C ARG A 111 -2.06 -2.79 -9.93
N GLU A 112 -3.30 -2.39 -10.18
CA GLU A 112 -3.76 -1.89 -11.48
C GLU A 112 -2.89 -0.71 -11.96
N ALA A 113 -2.55 0.22 -11.07
CA ALA A 113 -1.70 1.36 -11.41
C ALA A 113 -0.25 0.97 -11.76
N ILE A 114 0.31 -0.04 -11.09
CA ILE A 114 1.64 -0.58 -11.39
C ILE A 114 1.63 -1.24 -12.77
N GLU A 115 0.65 -2.10 -13.04
CA GLU A 115 0.50 -2.81 -14.31
C GLU A 115 0.34 -1.83 -15.48
N GLU A 116 -0.48 -0.79 -15.32
CA GLU A 116 -0.63 0.27 -16.33
C GLU A 116 0.70 0.99 -16.63
N ALA A 117 1.52 1.27 -15.61
CA ALA A 117 2.81 1.94 -15.77
C ALA A 117 3.84 1.07 -16.49
N GLU A 118 3.83 -0.25 -16.26
CA GLU A 118 4.69 -1.21 -16.95
C GLU A 118 4.34 -1.34 -18.42
N GLN A 119 3.04 -1.39 -18.75
CA GLN A 119 2.56 -1.48 -20.12
C GLN A 119 2.93 -0.23 -20.95
N ARG A 120 3.00 0.94 -20.33
CA ARG A 120 3.39 2.20 -20.99
C ARG A 120 4.89 2.34 -21.21
N SER A 121 5.68 1.58 -20.46
CA SER A 121 7.15 1.61 -20.50
C SER A 121 7.74 0.49 -21.36
N SER A 122 6.88 -0.40 -21.88
CA SER A 122 7.21 -1.50 -22.80
C SER A 122 7.10 -1.07 -24.26
#